data_AF-A0A098B0X3-F1
#
_entry.id   AF-A0A098B0X3-F1
#
_cell.length_a   1.000
_cell.length_b   1.000
_cell.length_c   1.000
_cell.angle_alpha   90.00
_cell.angle_beta   90.00
_cell.angle_gamma   90.00
#
_symmetry.space_group_name_H-M   'P 1'
#
loop_
_entity.id
_entity.type
_entity.pdbx_description
1 polymer ?
#
loop_
_entity_poly.entity_id
_entity_poly.type
_entity_poly.pdbx_seq_one_letter_code
_entity_poly.pdbx_strand_id
1 'polypeptide(L)'
;MKNVEELFEEGKAQMDRIQVPDELEMRLRSALEKAEPKPKPLFFYQRQARQFKIALVLVLALLIGFNYNAIASYGKQLFGYDQVMDGTLRELNELGKGQLIGKSHTFPNGVSLTVDYVMLDENQLLLFYTVKAPEEDVSNALSPFMSLQNLFGESRCISSQGRINEEESEAKYIASFEPPSILARKLTLNFALNGQGVSTPAEITFSLDRNTAMGHTLKKELNQTIVVDQTELILQSIVASPTRTVIKGSAQNILGLAMDTLSGERFRPTDINLRLTANGEAIEVKGRGLSTDMKGITFHTNFDALPASLHELKLELVSFSADHDVNQQYSLNREEKPQVLDMLGQQIEINKLEETHGETLLTLTSEESVVLTKVYLLADGQQIALEETINDDYVKSSDGTIKHQRTLRFLGTGKDLQLDVKRMTYSKNYNKVIDIPLD
;
A
#
# COMPACT_ATOMS: atom_id res chain seq x y z
N MET A 1 -66.75 -44.74 76.61
CA MET A 1 -65.62 -44.50 75.67
C MET A 1 -64.40 -44.32 76.53
N LYS A 2 -63.39 -45.21 76.43
CA LYS A 2 -62.14 -45.01 77.16
C LYS A 2 -61.38 -43.84 76.52
N ASN A 3 -60.88 -42.92 77.33
CA ASN A 3 -60.19 -41.71 76.85
C ASN A 3 -58.87 -42.09 76.20
N VAL A 4 -58.49 -41.37 75.15
CA VAL A 4 -57.26 -41.62 74.38
C VAL A 4 -56.01 -41.50 75.26
N GLU A 5 -56.03 -40.65 76.30
CA GLU A 5 -55.00 -40.60 77.35
C GLU A 5 -54.76 -41.94 78.06
N GLU A 6 -55.82 -42.71 78.34
CA GLU A 6 -55.72 -43.98 79.08
C GLU A 6 -55.02 -45.06 78.24
N LEU A 7 -55.26 -45.07 76.93
CA LEU A 7 -54.59 -45.94 75.96
C LEU A 7 -53.11 -45.57 75.78
N PHE A 8 -52.77 -44.28 75.90
CA PHE A 8 -51.39 -43.80 75.79
C PHE A 8 -50.56 -44.13 77.02
N GLU A 9 -51.15 -43.97 78.22
CA GLU A 9 -50.51 -44.36 79.48
C GLU A 9 -50.31 -45.87 79.58
N GLU A 10 -51.29 -46.69 79.15
CA GLU A 10 -51.12 -48.15 79.04
C GLU A 10 -50.03 -48.54 78.04
N GLY A 11 -49.95 -47.87 76.88
CA GLY A 11 -48.91 -48.12 75.87
C GLY A 11 -47.51 -47.75 76.36
N LYS A 12 -47.39 -46.63 77.08
CA LYS A 12 -46.12 -46.19 77.68
C LYS A 12 -45.65 -47.14 78.78
N ALA A 13 -46.56 -47.58 79.66
CA ALA A 13 -46.25 -48.56 80.70
C ALA A 13 -45.85 -49.94 80.14
N GLN A 14 -46.33 -50.30 78.93
CA GLN A 14 -45.88 -51.50 78.22
C GLN A 14 -44.48 -51.32 77.61
N MET A 15 -44.17 -50.16 77.03
CA MET A 15 -42.85 -49.87 76.45
C MET A 15 -41.74 -49.79 77.52
N ASP A 16 -42.02 -49.20 78.68
CA ASP A 16 -41.05 -49.08 79.78
C ASP A 16 -40.70 -50.43 80.45
N ARG A 17 -41.47 -51.49 80.16
CA ARG A 17 -41.21 -52.87 80.63
C ARG A 17 -40.41 -53.72 79.65
N ILE A 18 -40.12 -53.21 78.46
CA ILE A 18 -39.32 -53.93 77.46
C ILE A 18 -37.84 -53.75 77.82
N GLN A 19 -37.22 -54.77 78.40
CA GLN A 19 -35.77 -54.85 78.47
C GLN A 19 -35.21 -55.10 77.07
N VAL A 20 -34.39 -54.18 76.59
CA VAL A 20 -33.64 -54.33 75.34
C VAL A 20 -32.70 -55.52 75.50
N PRO A 21 -32.82 -56.59 74.69
CA PRO A 21 -31.90 -57.72 74.75
C PRO A 21 -30.49 -57.27 74.37
N ASP A 22 -29.48 -57.63 75.17
CA ASP A 22 -28.07 -57.23 74.93
C ASP A 22 -27.53 -57.63 73.54
N GLU A 23 -28.14 -58.64 72.91
CA GLU A 23 -27.78 -59.10 71.56
C GLU A 23 -28.35 -58.25 70.42
N LEU A 24 -29.24 -57.29 70.70
CA LEU A 24 -29.97 -56.55 69.66
C LEU A 24 -29.03 -55.64 68.85
N GLU A 25 -28.08 -55.00 69.51
CA GLU A 25 -27.02 -54.21 68.84
C GLU A 25 -26.11 -55.11 68.00
N MET A 26 -25.74 -56.27 68.53
CA MET A 26 -24.87 -57.24 67.83
C MET A 26 -25.56 -57.79 66.57
N ARG A 27 -26.86 -58.06 66.64
CA ARG A 27 -27.67 -58.52 65.48
C ARG A 27 -27.86 -57.43 64.44
N LEU A 28 -28.07 -56.17 64.85
CA LEU A 28 -28.16 -55.05 63.93
C LEU A 28 -26.82 -54.76 63.24
N ARG A 29 -25.70 -54.80 63.97
CA ARG A 29 -24.35 -54.70 63.38
C ARG A 29 -24.07 -55.85 62.41
N SER A 30 -24.41 -57.08 62.78
CA SER A 30 -24.23 -58.26 61.92
C SER A 30 -25.10 -58.19 60.65
N ALA A 31 -26.31 -57.63 60.74
CA ALA A 31 -27.17 -57.42 59.58
C ALA A 31 -26.68 -56.30 58.67
N LEU A 32 -26.06 -55.25 59.25
CA LEU A 32 -25.44 -54.16 58.51
C LEU A 32 -24.15 -54.60 57.80
N GLU A 33 -23.33 -55.43 58.46
CA GLU A 33 -22.12 -56.01 57.86
C GLU A 33 -22.42 -57.06 56.79
N LYS A 34 -23.52 -57.81 56.90
CA LYS A 34 -23.98 -58.76 55.87
C LYS A 34 -24.73 -58.09 54.71
N ALA A 35 -25.06 -56.81 54.80
CA ALA A 35 -25.65 -56.06 53.70
C ALA A 35 -24.55 -55.63 52.72
N GLU A 36 -24.11 -56.55 51.84
CA GLU A 36 -23.20 -56.20 50.76
C GLU A 36 -23.80 -55.08 49.87
N PRO A 37 -23.04 -54.02 49.55
CA PRO A 37 -23.49 -53.03 48.59
C PRO A 37 -23.59 -53.69 47.22
N LYS A 38 -24.81 -53.89 46.72
CA LYS A 38 -25.04 -54.38 45.35
C LYS A 38 -24.23 -53.50 44.37
N PRO A 39 -23.31 -54.06 43.56
CA PRO A 39 -22.60 -53.28 42.57
C PRO A 39 -23.62 -52.75 41.55
N LYS A 40 -23.79 -51.43 41.49
CA LYS A 40 -24.51 -50.79 40.37
C LYS A 40 -23.78 -51.19 39.08
N PRO A 41 -24.47 -51.63 38.02
CA PRO A 41 -23.80 -52.14 36.82
C PRO A 41 -23.11 -50.99 36.09
N LEU A 42 -21.80 -50.84 36.32
CA LEU A 42 -20.88 -49.93 35.60
C LEU A 42 -20.91 -50.12 34.07
N PHE A 43 -21.41 -51.27 33.59
CA PHE A 43 -21.47 -51.63 32.17
C PHE A 43 -22.39 -50.72 31.33
N PHE A 44 -23.50 -50.22 31.88
CA PHE A 44 -24.43 -49.36 31.11
C PHE A 44 -23.86 -47.94 30.91
N TYR A 45 -23.33 -47.33 31.97
CA TYR A 45 -22.72 -45.99 31.89
C TYR A 45 -21.43 -45.95 31.06
N GLN A 46 -20.60 -46.99 31.11
CA GLN A 46 -19.40 -47.06 30.25
C GLN A 46 -19.73 -47.24 28.77
N ARG A 47 -20.76 -48.04 28.44
CA ARG A 47 -21.19 -48.24 27.06
C ARG A 47 -21.85 -46.98 26.49
N GLN A 48 -22.67 -46.29 27.29
CA GLN A 48 -23.28 -45.01 26.90
C GLN A 48 -22.24 -43.90 26.80
N ALA A 49 -21.25 -43.84 27.70
CA ALA A 49 -20.13 -42.89 27.59
C ALA A 49 -19.25 -43.17 26.36
N ARG A 50 -19.02 -44.44 26.00
CA ARG A 50 -18.30 -44.82 24.78
C ARG A 50 -19.10 -44.48 23.53
N GLN A 51 -20.40 -44.74 23.53
CA GLN A 51 -21.31 -44.32 22.45
C GLN A 51 -21.40 -42.80 22.33
N PHE A 52 -21.37 -42.07 23.45
CA PHE A 52 -21.35 -40.61 23.45
C PHE A 52 -20.03 -40.05 22.92
N LYS A 53 -18.89 -40.67 23.26
CA LYS A 53 -17.58 -40.33 22.64
C LYS A 53 -17.59 -40.58 21.13
N ILE A 54 -18.15 -41.71 20.69
CA ILE A 54 -18.27 -42.02 19.26
C ILE A 54 -19.21 -41.02 18.57
N ALA A 55 -20.35 -40.71 19.18
CA ALA A 55 -21.29 -39.71 18.67
C ALA A 55 -20.66 -38.32 18.60
N LEU A 56 -19.91 -37.90 19.63
CA LEU A 56 -19.18 -36.64 19.64
C LEU A 56 -18.12 -36.58 18.53
N VAL A 57 -17.36 -37.66 18.34
CA VAL A 57 -16.37 -37.76 17.24
C VAL A 57 -17.06 -37.72 15.88
N LEU A 58 -18.21 -38.38 15.72
CA LEU A 58 -18.99 -38.35 14.48
C LEU A 58 -19.60 -36.97 14.22
N VAL A 59 -20.10 -36.28 15.25
CA VAL A 59 -20.60 -34.90 15.15
C VAL A 59 -19.45 -33.94 14.81
N LEU A 60 -18.28 -34.08 15.45
CA LEU A 60 -17.08 -33.32 15.09
C LEU A 60 -16.62 -33.61 13.66
N ALA A 61 -16.60 -34.88 13.24
CA ALA A 61 -16.25 -35.26 11.87
C ALA A 61 -17.27 -34.75 10.84
N LEU A 62 -18.56 -34.73 11.18
CA LEU A 62 -19.62 -34.12 10.37
C LEU A 62 -19.46 -32.60 10.31
N LEU A 63 -19.21 -31.92 11.43
CA LEU A 63 -18.99 -30.47 11.48
C LEU A 63 -17.74 -30.06 10.69
N ILE A 64 -16.63 -30.80 10.86
CA ILE A 64 -15.38 -30.58 10.12
C ILE A 64 -15.55 -30.94 8.64
N GLY A 65 -16.28 -32.01 8.32
CA GLY A 65 -16.50 -32.46 6.94
C GLY A 65 -17.46 -31.56 6.15
N PHE A 66 -18.62 -31.21 6.73
CA PHE A 66 -19.59 -30.32 6.09
C PHE A 66 -19.08 -28.88 5.98
N ASN A 67 -18.34 -28.40 6.98
CA ASN A 67 -17.76 -27.06 6.97
C ASN A 67 -16.29 -27.06 6.55
N TYR A 68 -15.77 -28.13 5.92
CA TYR A 68 -14.35 -28.20 5.56
C TYR A 68 -13.94 -27.00 4.71
N ASN A 69 -14.76 -26.64 3.72
CA ASN A 69 -14.49 -25.48 2.87
C ASN A 69 -14.52 -24.15 3.65
N ALA A 70 -15.42 -24.01 4.63
CA ALA A 70 -15.49 -22.81 5.48
C ALA A 70 -14.32 -22.74 6.48
N ILE A 71 -13.98 -23.86 7.14
CA ILE A 71 -12.84 -23.95 8.05
C ILE A 71 -11.52 -23.74 7.28
N ALA A 72 -11.42 -24.27 6.06
CA ALA A 72 -10.28 -24.06 5.19
C ALA A 72 -10.18 -22.63 4.66
N SER A 73 -11.30 -21.91 4.46
CA SER A 73 -11.27 -20.49 4.08
C SER A 73 -10.92 -19.60 5.28
N TYR A 74 -11.50 -19.83 6.46
CA TYR A 74 -11.13 -19.12 7.69
C TYR A 74 -9.66 -19.38 8.10
N GLY A 75 -9.15 -20.57 7.84
CA GLY A 75 -7.75 -20.92 8.07
C GLY A 75 -6.77 -20.27 7.10
N LYS A 76 -7.23 -19.55 6.06
CA LYS A 76 -6.39 -18.84 5.08
C LYS A 76 -6.53 -17.32 5.15
N GLN A 77 -7.46 -16.81 5.95
CA GLN A 77 -7.66 -15.39 6.18
C GLN A 77 -6.63 -14.84 7.17
N LEU A 78 -6.11 -13.67 6.86
CA LEU A 78 -5.22 -12.88 7.71
C LEU A 78 -6.04 -11.92 8.58
N PHE A 79 -5.80 -11.91 9.89
CA PHE A 79 -6.54 -11.08 10.83
C PHE A 79 -5.73 -9.91 11.39
N GLY A 80 -6.42 -8.80 11.66
CA GLY A 80 -5.87 -7.62 12.32
C GLY A 80 -5.02 -6.74 11.42
N TYR A 81 -5.18 -6.85 10.10
CA TYR A 81 -4.59 -5.95 9.10
C TYR A 81 -5.64 -4.98 8.51
N ASP A 82 -6.84 -4.95 9.09
CA ASP A 82 -8.01 -4.22 8.58
C ASP A 82 -7.75 -2.71 8.42
N GLN A 83 -6.88 -2.14 9.26
CA GLN A 83 -6.51 -0.72 9.23
C GLN A 83 -5.44 -0.38 8.18
N VAL A 84 -4.78 -1.38 7.59
CA VAL A 84 -3.69 -1.19 6.62
C VAL A 84 -4.10 -1.68 5.21
N MET A 85 -5.01 -2.65 5.14
CA MET A 85 -5.58 -3.13 3.89
C MET A 85 -6.59 -2.13 3.31
N ASP A 86 -6.47 -1.86 2.01
CA ASP A 86 -7.53 -1.24 1.23
C ASP A 86 -8.68 -2.24 0.95
N GLY A 87 -9.72 -1.75 0.26
CA GLY A 87 -10.90 -2.57 -0.07
C GLY A 87 -10.56 -3.80 -0.90
N THR A 88 -9.72 -3.63 -1.93
CA THR A 88 -9.26 -4.69 -2.82
C THR A 88 -8.52 -5.79 -2.05
N LEU A 89 -7.53 -5.43 -1.23
CA LEU A 89 -6.76 -6.40 -0.45
C LEU A 89 -7.61 -7.11 0.61
N ARG A 90 -8.61 -6.44 1.17
CA ARG A 90 -9.55 -7.04 2.13
C ARG A 90 -10.40 -8.11 1.45
N GLU A 91 -10.95 -7.82 0.28
CA GLU A 91 -11.73 -8.80 -0.49
C GLU A 91 -10.87 -10.02 -0.87
N LEU A 92 -9.64 -9.80 -1.34
CA LEU A 92 -8.71 -10.88 -1.65
C LEU A 92 -8.39 -11.74 -0.42
N ASN A 93 -8.18 -11.10 0.73
CA ASN A 93 -7.95 -11.80 1.98
C ASN A 93 -9.17 -12.65 2.39
N GLU A 94 -10.39 -12.10 2.31
CA GLU A 94 -11.64 -12.81 2.60
C GLU A 94 -11.83 -14.03 1.69
N LEU A 95 -11.44 -13.91 0.42
CA LEU A 95 -11.41 -15.01 -0.56
C LEU A 95 -10.27 -16.01 -0.33
N GLY A 96 -9.42 -15.81 0.69
CA GLY A 96 -8.28 -16.67 1.02
C GLY A 96 -7.20 -16.65 -0.06
N LYS A 97 -7.05 -15.54 -0.79
CA LYS A 97 -6.10 -15.37 -1.89
C LYS A 97 -4.72 -15.00 -1.36
N GLY A 98 -3.97 -16.01 -0.96
CA GLY A 98 -2.59 -15.87 -0.55
C GLY A 98 -2.15 -17.05 0.31
N GLN A 99 -1.06 -16.85 1.04
CA GLN A 99 -0.39 -17.90 1.79
C GLN A 99 0.05 -17.39 3.17
N LEU A 100 -0.38 -18.10 4.22
CA LEU A 100 0.14 -17.91 5.58
C LEU A 100 1.58 -18.42 5.67
N ILE A 101 2.44 -17.60 6.29
CA ILE A 101 3.87 -17.91 6.48
C ILE A 101 4.17 -18.15 7.96
N GLY A 102 3.84 -17.18 8.83
CA GLY A 102 4.00 -17.27 10.28
C GLY A 102 5.45 -17.49 10.76
N LYS A 103 6.44 -16.97 10.03
CA LYS A 103 7.86 -17.13 10.41
C LYS A 103 8.41 -15.84 10.98
N SER A 104 9.17 -15.95 12.06
CA SER A 104 9.72 -14.80 12.76
C SER A 104 11.22 -14.89 12.97
N HIS A 105 11.81 -13.73 13.24
CA HIS A 105 13.16 -13.58 13.74
C HIS A 105 13.15 -12.52 14.85
N THR A 106 13.88 -12.79 15.92
CA THR A 106 14.01 -11.89 17.06
C THR A 106 15.48 -11.53 17.23
N PHE A 107 15.77 -10.23 17.21
CA PHE A 107 17.09 -9.68 17.46
C PHE A 107 17.45 -9.77 18.94
N PRO A 108 18.76 -9.70 19.30
CA PRO A 108 19.19 -9.72 20.70
C PRO A 108 18.61 -8.61 21.58
N ASN A 109 18.25 -7.46 20.98
CA ASN A 109 17.58 -6.35 21.68
C ASN A 109 16.07 -6.58 21.88
N GLY A 110 15.55 -7.76 21.54
CA GLY A 110 14.15 -8.15 21.72
C GLY A 110 13.20 -7.66 20.63
N VAL A 111 13.64 -6.83 19.68
CA VAL A 111 12.85 -6.49 18.49
C VAL A 111 12.63 -7.75 17.67
N SER A 112 11.40 -7.97 17.19
CA SER A 112 11.09 -9.11 16.34
C SER A 112 10.30 -8.69 15.10
N LEU A 113 10.58 -9.37 13.99
CA LEU A 113 9.82 -9.28 12.75
C LEU A 113 9.19 -10.64 12.49
N THR A 114 7.90 -10.66 12.18
CA THR A 114 7.16 -11.85 11.76
C THR A 114 6.59 -11.64 10.37
N VAL A 115 6.92 -12.52 9.42
CA VAL A 115 6.27 -12.60 8.11
C VAL A 115 4.99 -13.41 8.30
N ASP A 116 3.85 -12.74 8.25
CA ASP A 116 2.55 -13.33 8.55
C ASP A 116 1.91 -13.96 7.32
N TYR A 117 1.90 -13.23 6.21
CA TYR A 117 1.18 -13.60 4.99
C TYR A 117 1.88 -13.08 3.74
N VAL A 118 1.68 -13.77 2.62
CA VAL A 118 2.09 -13.29 1.30
C VAL A 118 0.96 -13.43 0.28
N MET A 119 0.81 -12.43 -0.57
CA MET A 119 -0.01 -12.48 -1.78
C MET A 119 0.89 -12.29 -2.99
N LEU A 120 0.67 -13.07 -4.04
CA LEU A 120 1.46 -13.01 -5.26
C LEU A 120 0.56 -12.92 -6.47
N ASP A 121 0.83 -11.98 -7.34
CA ASP A 121 0.26 -11.91 -8.68
C ASP A 121 1.32 -11.53 -9.73
N GLU A 122 0.89 -11.29 -10.96
CA GLU A 122 1.80 -10.94 -12.07
C GLU A 122 2.54 -9.63 -11.83
N ASN A 123 1.93 -8.69 -11.09
CA ASN A 123 2.45 -7.34 -10.93
C ASN A 123 3.33 -7.19 -9.69
N GLN A 124 3.09 -7.95 -8.61
CA GLN A 124 3.82 -7.80 -7.36
C GLN A 124 3.72 -9.01 -6.43
N LEU A 125 4.64 -9.05 -5.46
CA LEU A 125 4.46 -9.80 -4.23
C LEU A 125 4.16 -8.81 -3.10
N LEU A 126 3.05 -9.01 -2.40
CA LEU A 126 2.72 -8.30 -1.17
C LEU A 126 3.10 -9.16 0.02
N LEU A 127 3.90 -8.61 0.93
CA LEU A 127 4.35 -9.24 2.15
C LEU A 127 3.73 -8.51 3.34
N PHE A 128 2.94 -9.25 4.11
CA PHE A 128 2.32 -8.77 5.34
C PHE A 128 3.22 -9.18 6.51
N TYR A 129 3.67 -8.20 7.28
CA TYR A 129 4.56 -8.46 8.41
C TYR A 129 4.22 -7.62 9.64
N THR A 130 4.49 -8.22 10.80
CA THR A 130 4.35 -7.60 12.12
C THR A 130 5.73 -7.35 12.71
N VAL A 131 5.94 -6.14 13.22
CA VAL A 131 7.12 -5.74 13.99
C VAL A 131 6.70 -5.57 15.44
N LYS A 132 7.48 -6.12 16.37
CA LYS A 132 7.29 -5.91 17.82
C LYS A 132 8.58 -5.39 18.42
N ALA A 133 8.49 -4.36 19.25
CA ALA A 133 9.61 -3.84 20.02
C ALA A 133 9.28 -3.92 21.52
N PRO A 134 10.26 -4.29 22.36
CA PRO A 134 10.09 -4.32 23.81
C PRO A 134 10.15 -2.93 24.46
N GLU A 135 10.72 -1.93 23.76
CA GLU A 135 10.75 -0.52 24.17
C GLU A 135 9.68 0.26 23.39
N GLU A 136 9.07 1.27 24.03
CA GLU A 136 8.06 2.17 23.45
C GLU A 136 8.68 3.06 22.36
N ASP A 137 8.92 2.49 21.16
CA ASP A 137 9.03 3.18 19.86
C ASP A 137 9.30 2.14 18.75
N VAL A 138 8.24 1.44 18.30
CA VAL A 138 8.38 0.51 17.16
C VAL A 138 8.65 1.22 15.82
N SER A 139 8.41 2.53 15.74
CA SER A 139 8.44 3.30 14.49
C SER A 139 9.83 3.37 13.87
N ASN A 140 10.86 3.33 14.71
CA ASN A 140 12.26 3.40 14.32
C ASN A 140 13.04 2.09 14.54
N ALA A 141 12.35 0.99 14.84
CA ALA A 141 13.01 -0.27 15.21
C ALA A 141 13.76 -0.91 14.03
N LEU A 142 13.22 -0.80 12.82
CA LEU A 142 13.77 -1.42 11.61
C LEU A 142 14.33 -0.38 10.64
N SER A 143 15.36 -0.82 9.90
CA SER A 143 15.85 -0.11 8.73
C SER A 143 14.78 -0.12 7.63
N PRO A 144 14.66 0.95 6.83
CA PRO A 144 13.79 0.96 5.65
C PRO A 144 14.27 -0.02 4.57
N PHE A 145 15.48 -0.56 4.69
CA PHE A 145 15.99 -1.57 3.78
C PHE A 145 15.32 -2.93 4.00
N MET A 146 14.62 -3.41 2.95
CA MET A 146 14.17 -4.78 2.84
C MET A 146 14.35 -5.29 1.41
N SER A 147 14.72 -6.56 1.26
CA SER A 147 14.76 -7.23 -0.03
C SER A 147 14.38 -8.69 0.06
N LEU A 148 13.89 -9.24 -1.06
CA LEU A 148 13.54 -10.65 -1.17
C LEU A 148 14.52 -11.35 -2.11
N GLN A 149 15.41 -12.16 -1.54
CA GLN A 149 16.36 -12.93 -2.30
C GLN A 149 15.82 -14.31 -2.67
N ASN A 150 16.20 -14.79 -3.85
CA ASN A 150 16.00 -16.15 -4.29
C ASN A 150 17.21 -16.62 -5.12
N LEU A 151 17.19 -17.88 -5.58
CA LEU A 151 18.31 -18.46 -6.35
C LEU A 151 18.58 -17.76 -7.69
N PHE A 152 17.61 -17.01 -8.23
CA PHE A 152 17.67 -16.35 -9.53
C PHE A 152 17.88 -14.84 -9.43
N GLY A 153 18.02 -14.29 -8.23
CA GLY A 153 18.25 -12.87 -8.02
C GLY A 153 17.48 -12.32 -6.83
N GLU A 154 17.43 -10.99 -6.77
CA GLU A 154 16.81 -10.22 -5.71
C GLU A 154 15.60 -9.48 -6.26
N SER A 155 14.49 -9.54 -5.53
CA SER A 155 13.29 -8.74 -5.77
C SER A 155 13.30 -7.55 -4.83
N ARG A 156 13.30 -6.35 -5.41
CA ARG A 156 13.40 -5.10 -4.65
C ARG A 156 12.08 -4.76 -3.97
N CYS A 157 12.15 -4.22 -2.75
CA CYS A 157 11.02 -3.57 -2.09
C CYS A 157 10.69 -2.26 -2.85
N ILE A 158 9.43 -2.13 -3.27
CA ILE A 158 8.92 -0.97 -4.02
C ILE A 158 8.36 0.06 -3.05
N SER A 159 7.55 -0.39 -2.09
CA SER A 159 6.92 0.45 -1.08
C SER A 159 6.56 -0.37 0.16
N SER A 160 6.40 0.30 1.30
CA SER A 160 5.82 -0.29 2.50
C SER A 160 4.93 0.74 3.18
N GLN A 161 3.80 0.28 3.70
CA GLN A 161 2.88 1.08 4.51
C GLN A 161 2.46 0.29 5.73
N GLY A 162 2.22 0.96 6.85
CA GLY A 162 1.81 0.27 8.06
C GLY A 162 1.15 1.17 9.09
N ARG A 163 0.66 0.52 10.14
CA ARG A 163 0.00 1.16 11.27
C ARG A 163 0.58 0.61 12.57
N ILE A 164 0.90 1.55 13.46
CA ILE A 164 1.36 1.28 14.82
C ILE A 164 0.12 1.18 15.72
N ASN A 165 0.14 0.26 16.69
CA ASN A 165 -0.89 0.15 17.70
C ASN A 165 -0.84 1.32 18.70
N GLU A 166 -1.87 1.46 19.54
CA GLU A 166 -1.95 2.55 20.52
C GLU A 166 -0.84 2.49 21.58
N GLU A 167 -0.31 1.30 21.85
CA GLU A 167 0.76 1.07 22.83
C GLU A 167 2.17 1.26 22.25
N GLU A 168 2.29 1.63 20.98
CA GLU A 168 3.56 1.81 20.24
C GLU A 168 4.53 0.61 20.30
N SER A 169 4.02 -0.57 20.65
CA SER A 169 4.75 -1.80 20.88
C SER A 169 4.70 -2.77 19.70
N GLU A 170 3.68 -2.63 18.84
CA GLU A 170 3.41 -3.47 17.68
C GLU A 170 3.06 -2.62 16.46
N ALA A 171 3.65 -2.92 15.32
CA ALA A 171 3.25 -2.33 14.05
C ALA A 171 3.04 -3.39 12.98
N LYS A 172 2.00 -3.20 12.18
CA LYS A 172 1.65 -4.08 11.08
C LYS A 172 1.83 -3.36 9.76
N TYR A 173 2.47 -4.03 8.83
CA TYR A 173 2.90 -3.45 7.57
C TYR A 173 2.53 -4.34 6.38
N ILE A 174 2.32 -3.71 5.24
CA ILE A 174 2.21 -4.33 3.93
C ILE A 174 3.33 -3.76 3.09
N ALA A 175 4.28 -4.61 2.69
CA ALA A 175 5.35 -4.25 1.78
C ALA A 175 5.08 -4.84 0.38
N SER A 176 5.20 -4.00 -0.65
CA SER A 176 5.16 -4.39 -2.05
C SER A 176 6.57 -4.65 -2.56
N PHE A 177 6.76 -5.78 -3.23
CA PHE A 177 7.99 -6.16 -3.89
C PHE A 177 7.75 -6.40 -5.37
N GLU A 178 8.81 -6.24 -6.16
CA GLU A 178 8.83 -6.77 -7.51
C GLU A 178 8.47 -8.27 -7.50
N PRO A 179 7.70 -8.75 -8.49
CA PRO A 179 7.31 -10.15 -8.51
C PRO A 179 8.56 -11.02 -8.65
N PRO A 180 8.75 -12.02 -7.77
CA PRO A 180 9.90 -12.91 -7.86
C PRO A 180 9.78 -13.78 -9.12
N SER A 181 10.94 -14.13 -9.69
CA SER A 181 11.04 -15.03 -10.86
C SER A 181 10.08 -16.21 -10.74
N ILE A 182 9.34 -16.55 -11.80
CA ILE A 182 8.29 -17.58 -11.81
C ILE A 182 8.78 -18.94 -11.27
N LEU A 183 10.08 -19.24 -11.41
CA LEU A 183 10.71 -20.47 -10.93
C LEU A 183 11.09 -20.44 -9.44
N ALA A 184 11.05 -19.28 -8.78
CA ALA A 184 11.38 -19.15 -7.37
C ALA A 184 10.31 -19.83 -6.50
N ARG A 185 10.72 -20.85 -5.74
CA ARG A 185 9.89 -21.58 -4.76
C ARG A 185 10.30 -21.32 -3.30
N LYS A 186 11.44 -20.70 -3.10
CA LYS A 186 12.02 -20.38 -1.79
C LYS A 186 12.50 -18.93 -1.84
N LEU A 187 12.05 -18.14 -0.88
CA LEU A 187 12.41 -16.74 -0.73
C LEU A 187 13.08 -16.53 0.63
N THR A 188 14.05 -15.63 0.66
CA THR A 188 14.72 -15.16 1.87
C THR A 188 14.51 -13.66 1.98
N LEU A 189 13.76 -13.24 2.99
CA LEU A 189 13.61 -11.83 3.35
C LEU A 189 14.87 -11.38 4.09
N ASN A 190 15.54 -10.37 3.55
CA ASN A 190 16.67 -9.69 4.16
C ASN A 190 16.20 -8.36 4.73
N PHE A 191 16.53 -8.08 6.00
CA PHE A 191 16.17 -6.85 6.70
C PHE A 191 17.15 -6.57 7.84
N ALA A 192 17.15 -5.37 8.40
CA ALA A 192 18.06 -5.00 9.48
C ALA A 192 17.39 -4.07 10.50
N LEU A 193 17.98 -3.98 11.70
CA LEU A 193 17.64 -2.93 12.65
C LEU A 193 18.06 -1.55 12.12
N ASN A 194 17.36 -0.51 12.55
CA ASN A 194 17.78 0.86 12.26
C ASN A 194 19.14 1.15 12.90
N GLY A 195 20.02 1.86 12.19
CA GLY A 195 21.40 2.11 12.63
C GLY A 195 22.37 0.92 12.54
N GLN A 196 21.91 -0.31 12.27
CA GLN A 196 22.79 -1.41 11.88
C GLN A 196 23.05 -1.39 10.37
N GLY A 197 24.31 -1.59 9.99
CA GLY A 197 24.70 -1.61 8.59
C GLY A 197 24.05 -2.77 7.82
N VAL A 198 23.71 -2.53 6.55
CA VAL A 198 23.12 -3.51 5.61
C VAL A 198 24.09 -4.66 5.27
N SER A 199 25.34 -4.62 5.78
CA SER A 199 26.37 -5.63 5.52
C SER A 199 26.08 -7.00 6.13
N THR A 200 25.24 -7.08 7.16
CA THR A 200 24.85 -8.35 7.81
C THR A 200 23.36 -8.33 8.14
N PRO A 201 22.48 -8.49 7.12
CA PRO A 201 21.05 -8.48 7.35
C PRO A 201 20.63 -9.71 8.16
N ALA A 202 19.55 -9.57 8.92
CA ALA A 202 18.78 -10.70 9.42
C ALA A 202 17.99 -11.32 8.27
N GLU A 203 17.75 -12.63 8.38
CA GLU A 203 17.12 -13.42 7.32
C GLU A 203 15.90 -14.18 7.84
N ILE A 204 14.79 -14.10 7.09
CA ILE A 204 13.65 -15.01 7.27
C ILE A 204 13.40 -15.75 5.95
N THR A 205 13.61 -17.06 5.98
CA THR A 205 13.46 -17.92 4.81
C THR A 205 12.13 -18.66 4.82
N PHE A 206 11.35 -18.57 3.74
CA PHE A 206 10.07 -19.27 3.59
C PHE A 206 9.86 -19.84 2.18
N SER A 207 8.95 -20.81 2.09
CA SER A 207 8.56 -21.42 0.81
C SER A 207 7.39 -20.63 0.21
N LEU A 208 7.43 -20.43 -1.10
CA LEU A 208 6.37 -19.77 -1.86
C LEU A 208 5.56 -20.83 -2.62
N ASP A 209 4.29 -20.98 -2.28
CA ASP A 209 3.36 -21.82 -3.01
C ASP A 209 2.89 -21.09 -4.27
N ARG A 210 3.24 -21.63 -5.44
CA ARG A 210 2.83 -21.04 -6.72
C ARG A 210 1.37 -21.33 -7.05
N ASN A 211 0.74 -22.30 -6.40
CA ASN A 211 -0.67 -22.59 -6.62
C ASN A 211 -1.58 -21.54 -5.99
N THR A 212 -1.07 -20.72 -5.07
CA THR A 212 -1.80 -19.58 -4.48
C THR A 212 -1.57 -18.28 -5.25
N ALA A 213 -0.71 -18.28 -6.28
CA ALA A 213 -0.46 -17.10 -7.10
C ALA A 213 -1.65 -16.82 -8.03
N MET A 214 -2.07 -15.56 -8.10
CA MET A 214 -3.31 -15.17 -8.76
C MET A 214 -3.16 -14.87 -10.26
N GLY A 215 -1.92 -14.69 -10.76
CA GLY A 215 -1.66 -14.37 -12.16
C GLY A 215 -2.11 -12.97 -12.57
N HIS A 216 -2.67 -12.82 -13.78
CA HIS A 216 -3.18 -11.57 -14.32
C HIS A 216 -4.65 -11.73 -14.76
N THR A 217 -5.38 -10.62 -14.77
CA THR A 217 -6.75 -10.52 -15.32
C THR A 217 -6.75 -9.97 -16.74
N LEU A 218 -5.79 -9.10 -17.07
CA LEU A 218 -5.58 -8.57 -18.42
C LEU A 218 -4.08 -8.37 -18.63
N LYS A 219 -3.55 -8.78 -19.80
CA LYS A 219 -2.17 -8.48 -20.19
C LYS A 219 -2.13 -8.18 -21.68
N LYS A 220 -1.80 -6.94 -22.03
CA LYS A 220 -1.77 -6.49 -23.43
C LYS A 220 -0.58 -5.59 -23.71
N GLU A 221 0.01 -5.80 -24.87
CA GLU A 221 0.87 -4.82 -25.52
C GLU A 221 -0.04 -3.79 -26.20
N LEU A 222 0.18 -2.52 -25.89
CA LEU A 222 -0.57 -1.39 -26.45
C LEU A 222 0.14 -0.86 -27.69
N ASN A 223 1.46 -0.63 -27.58
CA ASN A 223 2.31 -0.01 -28.60
C ASN A 223 1.68 1.23 -29.27
N GLN A 224 1.04 2.08 -28.47
CA GLN A 224 0.38 3.29 -28.95
C GLN A 224 1.30 4.49 -28.79
N THR A 225 1.45 5.26 -29.86
CA THR A 225 2.24 6.49 -29.85
C THR A 225 1.32 7.70 -29.72
N ILE A 226 1.62 8.57 -28.77
CA ILE A 226 0.96 9.86 -28.58
C ILE A 226 2.00 10.96 -28.77
N VAL A 227 1.79 11.82 -29.76
CA VAL A 227 2.62 13.00 -29.96
C VAL A 227 2.31 14.02 -28.87
N VAL A 228 3.33 14.42 -28.11
CA VAL A 228 3.27 15.49 -27.09
C VAL A 228 4.32 16.54 -27.42
N ASP A 229 3.88 17.78 -27.62
CA ASP A 229 4.72 18.90 -28.07
C ASP A 229 5.60 18.52 -29.28
N GLN A 230 6.93 18.44 -29.11
CA GLN A 230 7.87 18.06 -30.18
C GLN A 230 8.41 16.62 -30.03
N THR A 231 7.78 15.80 -29.20
CA THR A 231 8.22 14.43 -28.89
C THR A 231 7.05 13.44 -28.90
N GLU A 232 7.36 12.17 -28.65
CA GLU A 232 6.43 11.05 -28.70
C GLU A 232 6.47 10.26 -27.39
N LEU A 233 5.30 10.05 -26.79
CA LEU A 233 5.11 9.07 -25.72
C LEU A 233 4.65 7.75 -26.32
N ILE A 234 5.33 6.67 -25.99
CA ILE A 234 4.95 5.31 -26.40
C ILE A 234 4.37 4.60 -25.18
N LEU A 235 3.08 4.33 -25.22
CA LEU A 235 2.41 3.43 -24.30
C LEU A 235 2.71 1.99 -24.73
N GLN A 236 3.48 1.28 -23.91
CA GLN A 236 4.01 -0.03 -24.26
C GLN A 236 3.03 -1.13 -23.89
N SER A 237 2.60 -1.18 -22.61
CA SER A 237 1.78 -2.30 -22.13
C SER A 237 0.88 -1.90 -20.96
N ILE A 238 -0.15 -2.72 -20.78
CA ILE A 238 -1.01 -2.75 -19.61
C ILE A 238 -1.06 -4.17 -19.03
N VAL A 239 -0.87 -4.27 -17.72
CA VAL A 239 -0.99 -5.53 -16.97
C VAL A 239 -1.91 -5.30 -15.79
N ALA A 240 -3.13 -5.82 -15.85
CA ALA A 240 -4.05 -5.86 -14.72
C ALA A 240 -3.92 -7.20 -14.01
N SER A 241 -3.85 -7.15 -12.68
CA SER A 241 -3.87 -8.30 -11.80
C SER A 241 -4.80 -8.03 -10.62
N PRO A 242 -5.16 -9.03 -9.82
CA PRO A 242 -6.13 -8.83 -8.75
C PRO A 242 -5.71 -7.82 -7.68
N THR A 243 -4.42 -7.50 -7.53
CA THR A 243 -3.97 -6.50 -6.55
C THR A 243 -3.74 -5.10 -7.13
N ARG A 244 -3.51 -4.96 -8.45
CA ARG A 244 -3.26 -3.66 -9.10
C ARG A 244 -3.26 -3.74 -10.62
N THR A 245 -3.35 -2.59 -11.26
CA THR A 245 -3.14 -2.45 -12.70
C THR A 245 -1.92 -1.57 -12.99
N VAL A 246 -1.03 -2.02 -13.87
CA VAL A 246 0.21 -1.31 -14.20
C VAL A 246 0.23 -0.98 -15.68
N ILE A 247 0.41 0.31 -15.99
CA ILE A 247 0.65 0.79 -17.35
C ILE A 247 2.12 1.20 -17.46
N LYS A 248 2.80 0.74 -18.50
CA LYS A 248 4.21 1.06 -18.77
C LYS A 248 4.36 1.74 -20.12
N GLY A 249 5.35 2.62 -20.22
CA GLY A 249 5.69 3.29 -21.46
C GLY A 249 7.08 3.89 -21.46
N SER A 250 7.39 4.56 -22.57
CA SER A 250 8.64 5.31 -22.76
C SER A 250 8.38 6.66 -23.39
N ALA A 251 9.11 7.67 -22.92
CA ALA A 251 9.07 9.03 -23.48
C ALA A 251 10.25 9.32 -24.42
N GLN A 252 11.32 8.54 -24.32
CA GLN A 252 12.51 8.69 -25.16
C GLN A 252 13.33 7.41 -25.15
N ASN A 253 14.00 7.08 -26.25
CA ASN A 253 14.96 5.98 -26.31
C ASN A 253 16.41 6.48 -26.09
N ILE A 254 17.37 5.55 -26.01
CA ILE A 254 18.78 5.89 -25.78
C ILE A 254 19.41 6.75 -26.90
N LEU A 255 18.98 6.60 -28.15
CA LEU A 255 19.49 7.42 -29.25
C LEU A 255 19.04 8.87 -29.11
N GLY A 256 17.80 9.09 -28.66
CA GLY A 256 17.30 10.41 -28.28
C GLY A 256 18.15 11.04 -27.19
N LEU A 257 18.42 10.32 -26.10
CA LEU A 257 19.28 10.82 -25.01
C LEU A 257 20.70 11.20 -25.48
N ALA A 258 21.28 10.41 -26.37
CA ALA A 258 22.60 10.68 -26.94
C ALA A 258 22.56 11.95 -27.82
N MET A 259 21.51 12.12 -28.62
CA MET A 259 21.32 13.32 -29.44
C MET A 259 21.17 14.57 -28.59
N ASP A 260 20.35 14.52 -27.54
CA ASP A 260 20.16 15.61 -26.57
C ASP A 260 21.49 16.03 -25.91
N THR A 261 22.35 15.05 -25.64
CA THR A 261 23.68 15.32 -25.07
C THR A 261 24.59 16.06 -26.05
N LEU A 262 24.49 15.75 -27.35
CA LEU A 262 25.29 16.38 -28.41
C LEU A 262 24.76 17.75 -28.83
N SER A 263 23.43 17.91 -28.93
CA SER A 263 22.78 19.17 -29.25
C SER A 263 22.86 20.17 -28.10
N GLY A 264 22.97 19.68 -26.87
CA GLY A 264 22.91 20.50 -25.65
C GLY A 264 21.47 20.86 -25.24
N GLU A 265 20.47 20.36 -25.97
CA GLU A 265 19.04 20.52 -25.68
C GLU A 265 18.53 19.25 -25.00
N ARG A 266 18.09 19.35 -23.74
CA ARG A 266 17.68 18.20 -22.95
C ARG A 266 16.17 18.11 -22.89
N PHE A 267 15.63 16.94 -23.24
CA PHE A 267 14.25 16.60 -22.95
C PHE A 267 14.12 15.96 -21.56
N ARG A 268 13.34 16.55 -20.67
CA ARG A 268 13.18 16.08 -19.29
C ARG A 268 11.71 16.05 -18.87
N PRO A 269 10.99 14.95 -19.13
CA PRO A 269 9.65 14.79 -18.61
C PRO A 269 9.68 14.77 -17.08
N THR A 270 8.78 15.55 -16.48
CA THR A 270 8.64 15.68 -15.02
C THR A 270 7.39 14.96 -14.51
N ASP A 271 6.32 14.95 -15.29
CA ASP A 271 5.10 14.21 -14.96
C ASP A 271 4.36 13.73 -16.22
N ILE A 272 3.74 12.56 -16.11
CA ILE A 272 2.86 11.97 -17.12
C ILE A 272 1.58 11.55 -16.40
N ASN A 273 0.52 12.31 -16.61
CA ASN A 273 -0.73 12.11 -15.91
C ASN A 273 -1.69 11.25 -16.75
N LEU A 274 -1.79 9.98 -16.37
CA LEU A 274 -2.70 9.03 -16.98
C LEU A 274 -3.95 8.85 -16.12
N ARG A 275 -5.11 8.75 -16.77
CA ARG A 275 -6.38 8.35 -16.18
C ARG A 275 -6.84 7.05 -16.81
N LEU A 276 -7.13 6.05 -15.98
CA LEU A 276 -7.71 4.78 -16.39
C LEU A 276 -9.18 4.78 -15.99
N THR A 277 -10.06 4.42 -16.91
CA THR A 277 -11.51 4.33 -16.67
C THR A 277 -11.99 2.94 -17.06
N ALA A 278 -12.61 2.23 -16.14
CA ALA A 278 -13.22 0.94 -16.39
C ALA A 278 -14.74 1.04 -16.21
N ASN A 279 -15.52 0.56 -17.18
CA ASN A 279 -16.99 0.61 -17.13
C ASN A 279 -17.57 2.01 -16.80
N GLY A 280 -16.90 3.08 -17.24
CA GLY A 280 -17.30 4.46 -16.96
C GLY A 280 -16.83 5.03 -15.62
N GLU A 281 -16.19 4.24 -14.74
CA GLU A 281 -15.65 4.70 -13.46
C GLU A 281 -14.12 4.86 -13.51
N ALA A 282 -13.62 5.96 -12.94
CA ALA A 282 -12.18 6.21 -12.87
C ALA A 282 -11.53 5.28 -11.84
N ILE A 283 -10.48 4.58 -12.25
CA ILE A 283 -9.68 3.74 -11.36
C ILE A 283 -8.66 4.61 -10.62
N GLU A 284 -8.57 4.41 -9.31
CA GLU A 284 -7.67 5.16 -8.44
C GLU A 284 -6.20 4.95 -8.82
N VAL A 285 -5.42 6.02 -8.84
CA VAL A 285 -3.96 5.98 -9.03
C VAL A 285 -3.29 5.69 -7.69
N LYS A 286 -2.52 4.62 -7.62
CA LYS A 286 -1.76 4.21 -6.42
C LYS A 286 -0.30 4.67 -6.46
N GLY A 287 0.23 5.01 -7.64
CA GLY A 287 1.58 5.53 -7.77
C GLY A 287 2.01 5.76 -9.21
N ARG A 288 3.09 6.52 -9.39
CA ARG A 288 3.71 6.81 -10.69
C ARG A 288 5.22 6.79 -10.54
N GLY A 289 5.92 6.50 -11.62
CA GLY A 289 7.37 6.61 -11.63
C GLY A 289 7.90 6.90 -13.02
N LEU A 290 8.94 7.72 -13.05
CA LEU A 290 9.77 8.04 -14.21
C LEU A 290 11.19 7.56 -13.91
N SER A 291 11.84 6.96 -14.89
CA SER A 291 13.21 6.47 -14.75
C SER A 291 13.98 6.70 -16.03
N THR A 292 15.27 7.04 -15.88
CA THR A 292 16.20 7.20 -16.99
C THR A 292 17.33 6.19 -16.83
N ASP A 293 17.50 5.31 -17.81
CA ASP A 293 18.54 4.29 -17.83
C ASP A 293 19.08 4.07 -19.25
N MET A 294 19.83 2.97 -19.46
CA MET A 294 20.36 2.61 -20.77
C MET A 294 19.28 2.27 -21.82
N LYS A 295 18.01 2.18 -21.44
CA LYS A 295 16.88 1.98 -22.36
C LYS A 295 16.24 3.30 -22.78
N GLY A 296 16.62 4.41 -22.15
CA GLY A 296 16.01 5.72 -22.38
C GLY A 296 15.25 6.21 -21.16
N ILE A 297 14.21 7.02 -21.41
CA ILE A 297 13.29 7.48 -20.38
C ILE A 297 12.05 6.60 -20.41
N THR A 298 11.82 5.86 -19.34
CA THR A 298 10.67 4.98 -19.14
C THR A 298 9.77 5.51 -18.04
N PHE A 299 8.49 5.19 -18.12
CA PHE A 299 7.52 5.54 -17.11
C PHE A 299 6.58 4.39 -16.80
N HIS A 300 5.98 4.46 -15.61
CA HIS A 300 4.88 3.59 -15.24
C HIS A 300 3.84 4.35 -14.40
N THR A 301 2.60 3.89 -14.46
CA THR A 301 1.52 4.30 -13.55
C THR A 301 0.87 3.06 -12.98
N ASN A 302 0.75 3.04 -11.66
CA ASN A 302 0.09 1.99 -10.90
C ASN A 302 -1.31 2.51 -10.53
N PHE A 303 -2.31 1.72 -10.87
CA PHE A 303 -3.71 1.92 -10.52
C PHE A 303 -4.17 0.79 -9.60
N ASP A 304 -5.33 0.97 -8.97
CA ASP A 304 -6.04 -0.11 -8.30
C ASP A 304 -6.38 -1.27 -9.26
N ALA A 305 -6.83 -2.39 -8.69
CA ALA A 305 -7.30 -3.52 -9.46
C ALA A 305 -8.52 -3.16 -10.31
N LEU A 306 -8.62 -3.77 -11.49
CA LEU A 306 -9.81 -3.64 -12.33
C LEU A 306 -11.00 -4.37 -11.69
N PRO A 307 -12.23 -3.89 -11.91
CA PRO A 307 -13.42 -4.60 -11.46
C PRO A 307 -13.50 -5.99 -12.11
N ALA A 308 -14.04 -6.97 -11.37
CA ALA A 308 -14.10 -8.36 -11.81
C ALA A 308 -14.90 -8.54 -13.13
N SER A 309 -15.96 -7.74 -13.30
CA SER A 309 -16.76 -7.70 -14.54
C SER A 309 -16.32 -6.51 -15.40
N LEU A 310 -15.37 -6.73 -16.32
CA LEU A 310 -14.84 -5.71 -17.20
C LEU A 310 -15.52 -5.76 -18.58
N HIS A 311 -16.16 -4.66 -18.99
CA HIS A 311 -16.85 -4.52 -20.28
C HIS A 311 -16.23 -3.43 -21.15
N GLU A 312 -15.66 -2.39 -20.52
CA GLU A 312 -15.02 -1.27 -21.19
C GLU A 312 -13.79 -0.85 -20.41
N LEU A 313 -12.71 -0.52 -21.13
CA LEU A 313 -11.49 0.02 -20.54
C LEU A 313 -10.93 1.13 -21.43
N LYS A 314 -10.76 2.31 -20.84
CA LYS A 314 -10.24 3.51 -21.52
C LYS A 314 -9.03 4.05 -20.78
N LEU A 315 -8.02 4.41 -21.54
CA LEU A 315 -6.83 5.09 -21.04
C LEU A 315 -6.76 6.49 -21.64
N GLU A 316 -6.55 7.47 -20.79
CA GLU A 316 -6.45 8.86 -21.19
C GLU A 316 -5.11 9.45 -20.74
N LEU A 317 -4.41 10.09 -21.67
CA LEU A 317 -3.36 11.06 -21.34
C LEU A 317 -4.04 12.38 -21.01
N VAL A 318 -4.15 12.68 -19.71
CA VAL A 318 -4.77 13.90 -19.20
C VAL A 318 -3.82 15.08 -19.43
N SER A 319 -2.62 14.99 -18.89
CA SER A 319 -1.60 16.04 -19.00
C SER A 319 -0.19 15.46 -19.09
N PHE A 320 0.71 16.27 -19.65
CA PHE A 320 2.12 15.98 -19.76
C PHE A 320 2.91 17.24 -19.35
N SER A 321 3.95 17.03 -18.56
CA SER A 321 4.81 18.09 -18.04
C SER A 321 6.27 17.77 -18.34
N ALA A 322 7.02 18.76 -18.80
CA ALA A 322 8.46 18.63 -19.03
C ALA A 322 9.20 19.95 -18.76
N ASP A 323 10.48 19.79 -18.44
CA ASP A 323 11.48 20.86 -18.35
C ASP A 323 12.15 20.98 -19.73
N HIS A 324 12.09 22.17 -20.32
CA HIS A 324 12.51 22.46 -21.69
C HIS A 324 13.63 23.50 -21.69
N ASP A 325 14.71 23.21 -22.40
CA ASP A 325 15.73 24.20 -22.71
C ASP A 325 15.16 25.21 -23.74
N VAL A 326 15.14 26.48 -23.38
CA VAL A 326 14.58 27.57 -24.19
C VAL A 326 15.70 28.30 -24.92
N ASN A 327 16.74 28.69 -24.18
CA ASN A 327 17.94 29.41 -24.66
C ASN A 327 17.63 30.65 -25.53
N GLN A 328 16.65 31.45 -25.14
CA GLN A 328 16.24 32.66 -25.86
C GLN A 328 16.29 33.91 -24.98
N GLN A 329 16.55 35.04 -25.63
CA GLN A 329 16.58 36.36 -25.02
C GLN A 329 15.36 37.16 -25.50
N TYR A 330 14.69 37.81 -24.55
CA TYR A 330 13.50 38.60 -24.82
C TYR A 330 13.73 40.03 -24.37
N SER A 331 13.67 40.99 -25.28
CA SER A 331 13.78 42.41 -24.94
C SER A 331 12.64 42.81 -24.01
N LEU A 332 12.98 43.52 -22.93
CA LEU A 332 12.02 44.03 -21.94
C LEU A 332 11.75 45.51 -22.20
N ASN A 333 10.50 45.85 -22.43
CA ASN A 333 10.09 47.23 -22.64
C ASN A 333 9.77 47.91 -21.31
N ARG A 334 10.17 49.19 -21.18
CA ARG A 334 9.87 50.03 -20.00
C ARG A 334 8.52 50.76 -20.13
N GLU A 335 7.63 50.27 -20.98
CA GLU A 335 6.33 50.91 -21.22
C GLU A 335 5.35 50.62 -20.08
N GLU A 336 4.37 51.50 -19.86
CA GLU A 336 3.33 51.30 -18.84
C GLU A 336 2.37 50.16 -19.17
N LYS A 337 2.37 49.66 -20.41
CA LYS A 337 1.48 48.58 -20.85
C LYS A 337 2.16 47.22 -20.66
N PRO A 338 1.42 46.20 -20.23
CA PRO A 338 1.96 44.85 -20.18
C PRO A 338 2.48 44.37 -21.54
N GLN A 339 3.65 43.74 -21.53
CA GLN A 339 4.25 43.12 -22.71
C GLN A 339 4.02 41.61 -22.64
N VAL A 340 3.49 41.00 -23.72
CA VAL A 340 3.32 39.54 -23.79
C VAL A 340 4.48 38.91 -24.55
N LEU A 341 5.12 37.92 -23.94
CA LEU A 341 6.19 37.12 -24.52
C LEU A 341 5.66 35.71 -24.80
N ASP A 342 5.89 35.20 -26.01
CA ASP A 342 5.63 33.80 -26.36
C ASP A 342 6.91 32.98 -26.16
N MET A 343 6.87 32.04 -25.22
CA MET A 343 7.96 31.12 -24.91
C MET A 343 7.49 29.69 -25.11
N LEU A 344 7.89 29.06 -26.22
CA LEU A 344 7.47 27.69 -26.59
C LEU A 344 5.94 27.50 -26.62
N GLY A 345 5.20 28.52 -27.07
CA GLY A 345 3.73 28.51 -27.11
C GLY A 345 3.06 28.87 -25.78
N GLN A 346 3.83 29.17 -24.73
CA GLN A 346 3.33 29.67 -23.46
C GLN A 346 3.38 31.19 -23.44
N GLN A 347 2.25 31.82 -23.10
CA GLN A 347 2.17 33.27 -22.97
C GLN A 347 2.60 33.71 -21.57
N ILE A 348 3.61 34.58 -21.51
CA ILE A 348 4.04 35.22 -20.27
C ILE A 348 3.83 36.72 -20.41
N GLU A 349 3.00 37.26 -19.53
CA GLU A 349 2.72 38.68 -19.47
C GLU A 349 3.70 39.35 -18.51
N ILE A 350 4.53 40.24 -19.02
CA ILE A 350 5.37 41.13 -18.24
C ILE A 350 4.51 42.31 -17.81
N ASN A 351 4.07 42.30 -16.56
CA ASN A 351 3.15 43.29 -16.02
C ASN A 351 3.88 44.59 -15.65
N LYS A 352 5.09 44.46 -15.11
CA LYS A 352 5.81 45.60 -14.51
C LYS A 352 7.31 45.36 -14.47
N LEU A 353 8.07 46.42 -14.72
CA LEU A 353 9.52 46.47 -14.63
C LEU A 353 9.92 47.70 -13.81
N GLU A 354 10.54 47.50 -12.66
CA GLU A 354 10.94 48.57 -11.74
C GLU A 354 12.43 48.49 -11.42
N GLU A 355 13.11 49.63 -11.36
CA GLU A 355 14.49 49.73 -10.91
C GLU A 355 14.53 50.52 -9.60
N THR A 356 15.06 49.92 -8.53
CA THR A 356 15.13 50.56 -7.20
C THR A 356 16.45 50.19 -6.54
N HIS A 357 17.17 51.19 -6.02
CA HIS A 357 18.41 50.98 -5.24
C HIS A 357 19.49 50.10 -5.91
N GLY A 358 19.57 50.09 -7.24
CA GLY A 358 20.52 49.24 -7.98
C GLY A 358 20.03 47.81 -8.23
N GLU A 359 18.74 47.54 -7.98
CA GLU A 359 18.06 46.28 -8.26
C GLU A 359 17.01 46.47 -9.35
N THR A 360 16.72 45.39 -10.09
CA THR A 360 15.61 45.32 -11.05
C THR A 360 14.58 44.31 -10.55
N LEU A 361 13.32 44.74 -10.50
CA LEU A 361 12.15 43.93 -10.15
C LEU A 361 11.31 43.71 -11.40
N LEU A 362 11.14 42.45 -11.80
CA LEU A 362 10.33 42.05 -12.94
C LEU A 362 9.10 41.29 -12.44
N THR A 363 7.92 41.89 -12.59
CA THR A 363 6.65 41.22 -12.27
C THR A 363 6.06 40.63 -13.53
N LEU A 364 5.83 39.32 -13.51
CA LEU A 364 5.26 38.56 -14.61
C LEU A 364 4.05 37.74 -14.17
N THR A 365 3.17 37.44 -15.12
CA THR A 365 2.02 36.55 -14.95
C THR A 365 2.06 35.47 -16.03
N SER A 366 1.84 34.23 -15.64
CA SER A 366 1.77 33.07 -16.55
C SER A 366 0.66 32.10 -16.13
N GLU A 367 0.43 31.08 -16.95
CA GLU A 367 -0.31 29.90 -16.49
C GLU A 367 0.33 29.30 -15.23
N GLU A 368 -0.48 28.68 -14.39
CA GLU A 368 -0.05 28.10 -13.09
C GLU A 368 1.09 27.08 -13.25
N SER A 369 1.05 26.29 -14.31
CA SER A 369 2.05 25.24 -14.55
C SER A 369 3.40 25.77 -15.03
N VAL A 370 3.48 27.04 -15.44
CA VAL A 370 4.67 27.61 -16.08
C VAL A 370 5.65 28.11 -15.03
N VAL A 371 6.89 27.61 -15.08
CA VAL A 371 7.98 27.99 -14.18
C VAL A 371 9.24 28.28 -14.98
N LEU A 372 9.81 29.48 -14.82
CA LEU A 372 11.11 29.84 -15.40
C LEU A 372 12.23 29.23 -14.53
N THR A 373 12.60 27.99 -14.79
CA THR A 373 13.54 27.22 -13.94
C THR A 373 14.99 27.70 -14.04
N LYS A 374 15.36 28.39 -15.12
CA LYS A 374 16.67 29.04 -15.25
C LYS A 374 16.57 30.32 -16.06
N VAL A 375 16.66 31.45 -15.37
CA VAL A 375 16.48 32.78 -15.96
C VAL A 375 17.53 33.77 -15.44
N TYR A 376 17.93 34.69 -16.31
CA TYR A 376 18.85 35.77 -16.02
C TYR A 376 18.29 37.09 -16.56
N LEU A 377 18.74 38.19 -15.98
CA LEU A 377 18.59 39.51 -16.57
C LEU A 377 19.88 39.87 -17.29
N LEU A 378 19.79 40.26 -18.55
CA LEU A 378 20.87 40.92 -19.25
C LEU A 378 20.65 42.43 -19.17
N ALA A 379 21.55 43.12 -18.48
CA ALA A 379 21.53 44.57 -18.35
C ALA A 379 22.76 45.15 -19.03
N ASP A 380 22.56 45.93 -20.10
CA ASP A 380 23.63 46.51 -20.93
C ASP A 380 24.68 45.47 -21.37
N GLY A 381 24.24 44.23 -21.63
CA GLY A 381 25.08 43.10 -22.03
C GLY A 381 25.72 42.31 -20.87
N GLN A 382 25.57 42.75 -19.62
CA GLN A 382 26.03 42.02 -18.44
C GLN A 382 24.94 41.08 -17.91
N GLN A 383 25.31 39.83 -17.66
CA GLN A 383 24.42 38.81 -17.11
C GLN A 383 24.33 38.91 -15.58
N ILE A 384 23.10 39.02 -15.08
CA ILE A 384 22.75 39.12 -13.66
C ILE A 384 21.89 37.90 -13.31
N ALA A 385 22.29 37.16 -12.29
CA ALA A 385 21.55 36.01 -11.78
C ALA A 385 20.27 36.46 -11.06
N LEU A 386 19.23 35.63 -11.16
CA LEU A 386 18.05 35.75 -10.30
C LEU A 386 18.50 35.57 -8.84
N GLU A 387 18.19 36.55 -8.00
CA GLU A 387 18.51 36.50 -6.58
C GLU A 387 17.44 35.71 -5.83
N GLU A 388 16.18 36.12 -5.99
CA GLU A 388 15.02 35.43 -5.41
C GLU A 388 13.72 35.82 -6.11
N THR A 389 12.63 35.13 -5.76
CA THR A 389 11.26 35.51 -6.11
C THR A 389 10.59 36.04 -4.86
N ILE A 390 10.25 37.33 -4.85
CA ILE A 390 9.78 38.03 -3.63
C ILE A 390 8.26 38.04 -3.45
N ASN A 391 7.51 37.89 -4.54
CA ASN A 391 6.05 37.73 -4.52
C ASN A 391 5.68 36.52 -5.35
N ASP A 392 4.77 35.72 -4.81
CA ASP A 392 4.30 34.45 -5.37
C ASP A 392 2.79 34.37 -5.09
N ASP A 393 2.01 34.96 -5.99
CA ASP A 393 0.56 35.16 -5.82
C ASP A 393 -0.23 34.43 -6.92
N TYR A 394 -1.43 33.99 -6.57
CA TYR A 394 -2.38 33.38 -7.51
C TYR A 394 -3.52 34.35 -7.81
N VAL A 395 -3.64 34.72 -9.08
CA VAL A 395 -4.67 35.63 -9.57
C VAL A 395 -5.77 34.82 -10.21
N LYS A 396 -6.95 34.80 -9.59
CA LYS A 396 -8.14 34.16 -10.14
C LYS A 396 -8.90 35.13 -11.03
N SER A 397 -9.03 34.78 -12.30
CA SER A 397 -9.83 35.49 -13.28
C SER A 397 -11.32 35.24 -13.07
N SER A 398 -12.17 36.10 -13.63
CA SER A 398 -13.64 36.02 -13.49
C SER A 398 -14.26 34.77 -14.12
N ASP A 399 -13.57 34.17 -15.08
CA ASP A 399 -13.91 32.88 -15.73
C ASP A 399 -13.48 31.66 -14.89
N GLY A 400 -12.82 31.88 -13.74
CA GLY A 400 -12.34 30.83 -12.85
C GLY A 400 -10.89 30.39 -13.11
N THR A 401 -10.24 30.89 -14.17
CA THR A 401 -8.85 30.56 -14.52
C THR A 401 -7.90 31.13 -13.47
N ILE A 402 -6.99 30.30 -12.95
CA ILE A 402 -5.97 30.71 -11.99
C ILE A 402 -4.67 30.96 -12.75
N LYS A 403 -4.13 32.16 -12.64
CA LYS A 403 -2.83 32.53 -13.16
C LYS A 403 -1.84 32.74 -12.02
N HIS A 404 -0.58 32.47 -12.29
CA HIS A 404 0.50 32.66 -11.33
C HIS A 404 1.23 33.96 -11.63
N GLN A 405 1.17 34.90 -10.69
CA GLN A 405 1.91 36.15 -10.72
C GLN A 405 3.14 36.06 -9.82
N ARG A 406 4.31 36.42 -10.34
CA ARG A 406 5.57 36.39 -9.60
C ARG A 406 6.37 37.67 -9.81
N THR A 407 7.09 38.10 -8.78
CA THR A 407 8.08 39.19 -8.91
C THR A 407 9.49 38.64 -8.73
N LEU A 408 10.26 38.68 -9.82
CA LEU A 408 11.66 38.25 -9.88
C LEU A 408 12.58 39.42 -9.50
N ARG A 409 13.50 39.21 -8.55
CA ARG A 409 14.49 40.21 -8.14
C ARG A 409 15.87 39.89 -8.71
N PHE A 410 16.47 40.89 -9.35
CA PHE A 410 17.84 40.84 -9.87
C PHE A 410 18.68 41.96 -9.23
N LEU A 411 19.90 41.64 -8.77
CA LEU A 411 20.83 42.61 -8.18
C LEU A 411 21.64 43.34 -9.27
N GLY A 412 20.96 44.17 -10.04
CA GLY A 412 21.59 45.08 -11.00
C GLY A 412 20.55 45.88 -11.81
N THR A 413 21.02 46.89 -12.52
CA THR A 413 20.22 47.78 -13.39
C THR A 413 20.97 48.06 -14.69
N GLY A 414 20.28 48.56 -15.70
CA GLY A 414 20.91 48.90 -16.99
C GLY A 414 19.92 49.46 -18.00
N LYS A 415 20.40 50.19 -19.01
CA LYS A 415 19.51 50.88 -19.96
C LYS A 415 18.80 49.91 -20.90
N ASP A 416 19.53 48.97 -21.48
CA ASP A 416 19.00 47.88 -22.29
C ASP A 416 18.81 46.64 -21.42
N LEU A 417 17.55 46.19 -21.31
CA LEU A 417 17.16 45.08 -20.46
C LEU A 417 16.59 43.95 -21.31
N GLN A 418 17.10 42.74 -21.10
CA GLN A 418 16.58 41.53 -21.74
C GLN A 418 16.43 40.43 -20.71
N LEU A 419 15.35 39.66 -20.83
CA LEU A 419 15.15 38.44 -20.07
C LEU A 419 15.80 37.29 -20.84
N ASP A 420 16.87 36.73 -20.28
CA ASP A 420 17.55 35.56 -20.83
C ASP A 420 17.01 34.29 -20.17
N VAL A 421 16.09 33.63 -20.88
CA VAL A 421 15.44 32.41 -20.42
C VAL A 421 16.21 31.23 -20.98
N LYS A 422 16.95 30.55 -20.10
CA LYS A 422 17.65 29.33 -20.45
C LYS A 422 16.75 28.11 -20.36
N ARG A 423 15.84 28.09 -19.39
CA ARG A 423 15.00 26.92 -19.15
C ARG A 423 13.64 27.28 -18.54
N MET A 424 12.63 26.51 -18.94
CA MET A 424 11.26 26.61 -18.45
C MET A 424 10.65 25.21 -18.29
N THR A 425 9.87 25.01 -17.22
CA THR A 425 8.95 23.88 -17.08
C THR A 425 7.53 24.35 -17.34
N TYR A 426 6.73 23.55 -18.04
CA TYR A 426 5.28 23.76 -18.13
C TYR A 426 4.54 22.43 -18.20
N SER A 427 3.24 22.48 -17.90
CA SER A 427 2.31 21.35 -18.08
C SER A 427 1.23 21.73 -19.08
N LYS A 428 0.91 20.78 -19.97
CA LYS A 428 -0.13 20.94 -20.98
C LYS A 428 -1.12 19.80 -20.92
N ASN A 429 -2.40 20.14 -21.06
CA ASN A 429 -3.49 19.16 -21.13
C ASN A 429 -3.63 18.63 -22.55
N TYR A 430 -3.76 17.32 -22.67
CA TYR A 430 -3.87 16.61 -23.96
C TYR A 430 -5.24 15.97 -24.12
N ASN A 431 -5.82 15.43 -23.04
CA ASN A 431 -7.10 14.72 -23.01
C ASN A 431 -7.26 13.70 -24.14
N LYS A 432 -6.18 12.98 -24.45
CA LYS A 432 -6.14 11.97 -25.51
C LYS A 432 -6.59 10.64 -24.97
N VAL A 433 -7.76 10.17 -25.42
CA VAL A 433 -8.37 8.91 -24.98
C VAL A 433 -8.05 7.81 -25.99
N ILE A 434 -7.73 6.63 -25.47
CA ILE A 434 -7.46 5.39 -26.20
C ILE A 434 -8.35 4.30 -25.59
N ASP A 435 -9.11 3.60 -26.42
CA ASP A 435 -9.84 2.41 -26.02
C ASP A 435 -8.87 1.22 -25.93
N ILE A 436 -8.88 0.52 -24.80
CA ILE A 436 -8.11 -0.71 -24.62
C ILE A 436 -9.03 -1.88 -24.97
N PRO A 437 -8.78 -2.60 -26.07
CA PRO A 437 -9.61 -3.74 -26.45
C PRO A 437 -9.51 -4.83 -25.38
N LEU A 438 -10.60 -5.55 -25.11
CA LEU A 438 -10.63 -6.62 -24.11
C LEU A 438 -10.34 -8.02 -24.68
N ASP A 439 -10.42 -8.17 -26.01
CA ASP A 439 -10.36 -9.47 -26.72
C ASP A 439 -8.96 -9.99 -27.05
#